data_AF-Q97HH3-F1
#
_entry.id   AF-Q97HH3-F1
#
_cell.length_a   1.000
_cell.length_b   1.000
_cell.length_c   1.000
_cell.angle_alpha   90.00
_cell.angle_beta   90.00
_cell.angle_gamma   90.00
#
_symmetry.space_group_name_H-M   'P 1'
#
loop_
_entity.id
_entity.type
_entity.pdbx_description
1 polymer ?
#
loop_
_entity_poly.entity_id
_entity_poly.type
_entity_poly.pdbx_seq_one_letter_code
_entity_poly.pdbx_strand_id
1 'polypeptide(L)'
;MLLGKYTVYMQRQYEVLDYDKKNKIIKLKSDDSDLKYKTIKRSDVEQIYYIQTNCIYKGYKFQVISEKEDSILIYTSNNEVGVKLNMEFIERSVYHKWIRKSEVDTILEDKTILNL
;
A
#
# COMPACT_ATOMS: atom_id res chain seq x y z
N MET A 1 0.89 -0.20 -7.59
CA MET A 1 0.13 -0.57 -6.36
C MET A 1 0.44 0.48 -5.33
N LEU A 2 -0.50 0.85 -4.46
CA LEU A 2 -0.28 1.94 -3.49
C LEU A 2 0.05 1.38 -2.11
N LEU A 3 -0.88 0.60 -1.57
CA LEU A 3 -0.71 -0.10 -0.31
C LEU A 3 -1.64 -1.31 -0.30
N GLY A 4 -1.22 -2.41 0.31
CA GLY A 4 -2.08 -3.57 0.42
C GLY A 4 -1.36 -4.83 0.86
N LYS A 5 -2.15 -5.84 1.22
CA LYS A 5 -1.66 -7.19 1.48
C LYS A 5 -1.73 -7.98 0.19
N TYR A 6 -0.73 -8.80 -0.08
CA TYR A 6 -0.60 -9.57 -1.31
C TYR A 6 -0.05 -10.96 -1.02
N THR A 7 -0.30 -11.87 -1.94
CA THR A 7 0.28 -13.22 -1.95
C THR A 7 0.47 -13.67 -3.39
N VAL A 8 1.38 -14.62 -3.60
CA VAL A 8 1.50 -15.34 -4.87
C VAL A 8 0.72 -16.65 -4.76
N TYR A 9 -0.22 -16.87 -5.67
CA TYR A 9 -1.00 -18.09 -5.81
C TYR A 9 -1.04 -18.49 -7.29
N MET A 10 -0.71 -19.74 -7.61
CA MET A 10 -0.60 -20.24 -8.98
C MET A 10 0.24 -19.32 -9.90
N GLN A 11 1.42 -18.91 -9.42
CA GLN A 11 2.37 -18.03 -10.13
C GLN A 11 1.81 -16.64 -10.48
N ARG A 12 0.71 -16.21 -9.88
CA ARG A 12 0.14 -14.87 -10.03
C ARG A 12 0.03 -14.17 -8.68
N GLN A 13 0.29 -12.87 -8.68
CA GLN A 13 0.12 -12.05 -7.49
C GLN A 13 -1.35 -11.63 -7.35
N TYR A 14 -1.89 -11.78 -6.15
CA TYR A 14 -3.26 -11.39 -5.80
C TYR A 14 -3.26 -10.45 -4.59
N GLU A 15 -4.17 -9.49 -4.61
CA GLU A 15 -4.50 -8.68 -3.43
C GLU A 15 -5.27 -9.54 -2.41
N VAL A 16 -4.81 -9.55 -1.17
CA VAL A 16 -5.44 -10.23 -0.04
C VAL A 16 -6.41 -9.26 0.62
N LEU A 17 -7.70 -9.55 0.50
CA LEU A 17 -8.78 -8.75 1.08
C LEU A 17 -8.98 -9.05 2.56
N ASP A 18 -8.84 -10.32 2.94
CA ASP A 18 -9.13 -10.80 4.30
C ASP A 18 -8.38 -12.09 4.60
N TYR A 19 -8.11 -12.33 5.88
CA TYR A 19 -7.50 -13.56 6.37
C TYR A 19 -8.20 -14.03 7.65
N ASP A 20 -8.91 -15.15 7.54
CA ASP A 20 -9.52 -15.85 8.66
C ASP A 20 -8.49 -16.76 9.33
N LYS A 21 -7.93 -16.26 10.45
CA LYS A 21 -6.97 -17.00 11.29
C LYS A 21 -7.52 -18.32 11.82
N LYS A 22 -8.79 -18.37 12.19
CA LYS A 22 -9.41 -19.53 12.84
C LYS A 22 -9.54 -20.67 11.85
N ASN A 23 -10.08 -20.39 10.67
CA ASN A 23 -10.31 -21.39 9.64
C ASN A 23 -9.13 -21.54 8.66
N LYS A 24 -8.10 -20.70 8.79
CA LYS A 24 -6.91 -20.65 7.93
C LYS A 24 -7.29 -20.42 6.46
N ILE A 25 -8.19 -19.47 6.23
CA ILE A 25 -8.74 -19.14 4.91
C ILE A 25 -8.30 -17.73 4.50
N ILE A 26 -7.91 -17.56 3.24
CA ILE A 26 -7.55 -16.27 2.65
C ILE A 26 -8.59 -15.89 1.58
N LYS A 27 -9.09 -14.65 1.63
CA LYS A 27 -9.90 -14.07 0.55
C LYS A 27 -9.00 -13.23 -0.34
N LEU A 28 -8.93 -13.59 -1.61
CA LEU A 28 -8.19 -12.87 -2.63
C LEU A 28 -9.17 -12.07 -3.50
N LYS A 29 -8.77 -10.87 -3.89
CA LYS A 29 -9.50 -10.12 -4.93
C LYS A 29 -9.52 -10.93 -6.22
N SER A 30 -10.70 -11.05 -6.84
CA SER A 30 -10.82 -11.72 -8.11
C SER A 30 -10.53 -10.75 -9.26
N ASP A 31 -10.02 -11.29 -10.35
CA ASP A 31 -9.94 -10.59 -11.65
C ASP A 31 -11.23 -10.79 -12.47
N ASP A 32 -12.11 -11.70 -12.03
CA ASP A 32 -13.40 -11.98 -12.65
C ASP A 32 -14.42 -10.88 -12.26
N SER A 33 -15.06 -10.26 -13.24
CA SER A 33 -16.02 -9.19 -13.03
C SER A 33 -17.28 -9.64 -12.28
N ASP A 34 -17.65 -10.92 -12.37
CA ASP A 34 -18.87 -11.46 -11.76
C ASP A 34 -18.63 -11.92 -10.32
N LEU A 35 -17.38 -12.21 -9.95
CA LEU A 35 -16.98 -12.66 -8.62
C LEU A 35 -16.09 -11.61 -7.95
N LYS A 36 -16.56 -10.97 -6.87
CA LYS A 36 -15.73 -9.96 -6.17
C LYS A 36 -14.44 -10.53 -5.55
N TYR A 37 -14.46 -11.79 -5.13
CA TYR A 37 -13.32 -12.44 -4.48
C TYR A 37 -13.32 -13.96 -4.70
N LYS A 38 -12.16 -14.56 -4.52
CA LYS A 38 -11.97 -16.02 -4.44
C LYS A 38 -11.40 -16.40 -3.08
N THR A 39 -11.67 -17.62 -2.66
CA THR A 39 -11.29 -18.13 -1.34
C THR A 39 -10.31 -19.29 -1.49
N ILE A 40 -9.18 -19.23 -0.80
CA ILE A 40 -8.14 -20.27 -0.80
C ILE A 40 -7.73 -20.65 0.63
N LYS A 41 -7.02 -21.76 0.80
CA LYS A 41 -6.44 -22.13 2.10
C LYS A 41 -5.12 -21.40 2.31
N ARG A 42 -4.78 -21.11 3.56
CA ARG A 42 -3.48 -20.55 3.94
C ARG A 42 -2.31 -21.41 3.49
N SER A 43 -2.48 -22.73 3.44
CA SER A 43 -1.47 -23.69 2.98
C SER A 43 -1.19 -23.62 1.48
N ASP A 44 -2.06 -22.99 0.70
CA ASP A 44 -1.93 -22.94 -0.77
C ASP A 44 -0.94 -21.86 -1.23
N VAL A 45 -0.46 -21.06 -0.29
CA VAL A 45 0.49 -19.97 -0.52
C VAL A 45 1.63 -20.03 0.47
N GLU A 46 2.81 -19.66 0.03
CA GLU A 46 4.00 -19.65 0.87
C GLU A 46 3.93 -18.49 1.87
N GLN A 47 3.76 -17.28 1.35
CA GLN A 47 3.89 -16.03 2.10
C GLN A 47 2.76 -15.06 1.77
N ILE A 48 2.30 -14.36 2.79
CA ILE A 48 1.50 -13.15 2.66
C ILE A 48 2.43 -11.99 3.00
N TYR A 49 2.48 -10.96 2.17
CA TYR A 49 3.31 -9.78 2.40
C TYR A 49 2.49 -8.51 2.25
N TYR A 50 2.92 -7.46 2.95
CA TYR A 50 2.40 -6.12 2.79
C TYR A 50 3.31 -5.35 1.84
N ILE A 51 2.74 -4.74 0.80
CA ILE A 51 3.43 -3.78 -0.04
C ILE A 51 3.01 -2.38 0.43
N GLN A 52 4.00 -1.52 0.64
CA GLN A 52 3.81 -0.08 0.79
C GLN A 52 4.63 0.67 -0.24
N THR A 53 3.97 1.48 -1.04
CA THR A 53 4.65 2.41 -1.95
C THR A 53 5.06 3.65 -1.19
N ASN A 54 6.31 4.02 -1.34
CA ASN A 54 6.91 5.20 -0.75
C ASN A 54 7.62 6.02 -1.82
N CYS A 55 7.90 7.26 -1.50
CA CYS A 55 8.70 8.11 -2.35
C CYS A 55 9.70 8.95 -1.55
N ILE A 56 10.77 9.38 -2.20
CA ILE A 56 11.69 10.39 -1.70
C ILE A 56 11.31 11.74 -2.33
N TYR A 57 10.98 12.71 -1.49
CA TYR A 57 10.63 14.07 -1.90
C TYR A 57 11.35 15.06 -1.00
N LYS A 58 12.19 15.92 -1.60
CA LYS A 58 12.96 16.95 -0.89
C LYS A 58 13.79 16.38 0.29
N GLY A 59 14.36 15.19 0.09
CA GLY A 59 15.21 14.51 1.09
C GLY A 59 14.46 13.76 2.19
N TYR A 60 13.13 13.67 2.14
CA TYR A 60 12.33 12.92 3.11
C TYR A 60 11.63 11.73 2.44
N LYS A 61 11.49 10.63 3.17
CA LYS A 61 10.70 9.46 2.76
C LYS A 61 9.25 9.65 3.18
N PHE A 62 8.32 9.53 2.23
CA PHE A 62 6.88 9.59 2.47
C PHE A 62 6.20 8.32 1.99
N GLN A 63 5.10 7.96 2.65
CA GLN A 63 4.18 6.96 2.11
C GLN A 63 3.34 7.59 1.00
N VAL A 64 3.13 6.85 -0.08
CA VAL A 64 2.20 7.22 -1.17
C VAL A 64 0.86 6.53 -0.92
N ILE A 65 -0.19 7.33 -0.73
CA ILE A 65 -1.52 6.83 -0.34
C ILE A 65 -2.56 6.97 -1.46
N SER A 66 -2.27 7.75 -2.50
CA SER A 66 -3.10 7.88 -3.70
C SER A 66 -2.25 8.27 -4.90
N GLU A 67 -2.72 7.97 -6.09
CA GLU A 67 -2.05 8.26 -7.35
C GLU A 67 -3.08 8.70 -8.39
N LYS A 68 -2.71 9.73 -9.15
CA LYS A 68 -3.34 10.17 -10.38
C LYS A 68 -2.30 10.05 -11.50
N GLU A 69 -2.68 10.39 -12.73
CA GLU A 69 -1.80 10.31 -13.91
C GLU A 69 -0.42 10.96 -13.67
N ASP A 70 -0.39 12.22 -13.27
CA ASP A 70 0.87 12.99 -13.10
C ASP A 70 1.24 13.31 -11.65
N SER A 71 0.43 12.88 -10.69
CA SER A 71 0.62 13.27 -9.29
C SER A 71 0.37 12.11 -8.33
N ILE A 72 0.99 12.23 -7.17
CA ILE A 72 0.84 11.30 -6.05
C ILE A 72 0.47 12.07 -4.80
N LEU A 73 -0.34 11.44 -3.95
CA LEU A 73 -0.68 11.95 -2.63
C LEU A 73 0.28 11.32 -1.62
N ILE A 74 1.11 12.16 -1.00
CA ILE A 74 2.04 11.74 0.04
C ILE A 74 1.48 11.99 1.43
N TYR A 75 1.81 11.10 2.36
CA TYR A 75 1.40 11.12 3.76
C TYR A 75 2.62 11.19 4.70
N THR A 76 2.49 11.96 5.78
CA THR A 76 3.37 11.90 6.95
C THR A 76 2.62 12.10 8.25
N SER A 77 3.06 11.42 9.31
CA SER A 77 2.66 11.69 10.69
C SER A 77 3.59 12.64 11.44
N ASN A 78 4.71 13.03 10.83
CA ASN A 78 5.66 13.95 11.41
C ASN A 78 5.17 15.40 11.21
N ASN A 79 4.72 16.02 12.32
CA ASN A 79 4.21 17.39 12.34
C ASN A 79 5.24 18.41 11.83
N GLU A 80 6.50 18.33 12.27
CA GLU A 80 7.55 19.27 11.86
C GLU A 80 7.79 19.23 10.36
N VAL A 81 7.84 18.02 9.78
CA VAL A 81 8.00 17.83 8.33
C VAL A 81 6.79 18.33 7.57
N GLY A 82 5.58 18.03 8.05
CA GLY A 82 4.32 18.48 7.44
C GLY A 82 4.24 20.00 7.35
N VAL A 83 4.55 20.70 8.47
CA VAL A 83 4.59 22.16 8.51
C VAL A 83 5.70 22.72 7.61
N LYS A 84 6.92 22.18 7.71
CA LYS A 84 8.08 22.64 6.92
C LYS A 84 7.85 22.56 5.41
N LEU A 85 7.15 21.52 4.95
CA LEU A 85 6.86 21.31 3.54
C LEU A 85 5.54 21.91 3.09
N ASN A 86 4.84 22.66 3.95
CA ASN A 86 3.52 23.24 3.70
C ASN A 86 2.55 22.17 3.16
N MET A 87 2.40 21.08 3.90
CA MET A 87 1.43 20.01 3.67
C MET A 87 0.09 20.38 4.31
N GLU A 88 -1.00 19.87 3.75
CA GLU A 88 -2.34 20.04 4.30
C GLU A 88 -2.47 19.24 5.60
N PHE A 89 -2.88 19.92 6.68
CA PHE A 89 -3.26 19.25 7.93
C PHE A 89 -4.67 18.66 7.77
N ILE A 90 -4.78 17.36 7.98
CA ILE A 90 -6.06 16.64 7.89
C ILE A 90 -6.61 16.42 9.29
N GLU A 91 -5.81 15.81 10.15
CA GLU A 91 -6.11 15.57 11.55
C GLU A 91 -4.83 15.33 12.35
N ARG A 92 -4.98 15.01 13.64
CA ARG A 92 -3.84 14.82 14.55
C ARG A 92 -2.85 13.80 13.97
N SER A 93 -1.63 14.26 13.68
CA SER A 93 -0.56 13.45 13.09
C SER A 93 -0.90 12.88 11.71
N VAL A 94 -1.70 13.59 10.92
CA VAL A 94 -2.00 13.25 9.53
C VAL A 94 -1.86 14.48 8.66
N TYR A 95 -0.83 14.47 7.82
CA TYR A 95 -0.54 15.51 6.83
C TYR A 95 -0.50 14.91 5.44
N HIS A 96 -1.18 15.56 4.50
CA HIS A 96 -1.23 15.14 3.10
C HIS A 96 -0.70 16.22 2.15
N LYS A 97 -0.14 15.80 1.02
CA LYS A 97 0.17 16.71 -0.07
C LYS A 97 0.14 16.02 -1.42
N TRP A 98 -0.56 16.62 -2.38
CA TRP A 98 -0.40 16.25 -3.78
C TRP A 98 0.89 16.84 -4.31
N ILE A 99 1.75 15.99 -4.87
CA ILE A 99 2.99 16.40 -5.54
C ILE A 99 3.06 15.79 -6.93
N ARG A 100 3.76 16.45 -7.84
CA ARG A 100 3.97 15.92 -9.19
C ARG A 100 4.98 14.78 -9.15
N LYS A 101 4.75 13.73 -9.94
CA LYS A 101 5.71 12.61 -10.05
C LYS A 101 7.09 13.04 -10.54
N SER A 102 7.15 14.10 -11.35
CA SER A 102 8.41 14.67 -11.83
C SER A 102 9.22 15.43 -10.76
N GLU A 103 8.62 15.76 -9.61
CA GLU A 103 9.32 16.38 -8.47
C GLU A 103 9.85 15.34 -7.46
N VAL A 104 9.54 14.07 -7.69
CA VAL A 104 9.91 12.96 -6.81
C VAL A 104 11.26 12.43 -7.25
N ASP A 105 12.18 12.32 -6.29
CA ASP A 105 13.53 11.82 -6.56
C ASP A 105 13.51 10.32 -6.88
N THR A 106 12.70 9.55 -6.14
CA THR A 106 12.59 8.10 -6.28
C THR A 106 11.26 7.60 -5.75
N ILE A 107 10.66 6.63 -6.44
CA ILE A 107 9.51 5.85 -5.95
C ILE A 107 10.01 4.43 -5.68
N LEU A 108 9.63 3.85 -4.54
CA LEU A 108 10.07 2.52 -4.11
C LEU A 108 8.93 1.77 -3.43
N GLU A 109 8.94 0.44 -3.59
CA GLU A 109 8.02 -0.45 -2.91
C GLU A 109 8.75 -1.16 -1.76
N ASP A 110 8.29 -0.95 -0.54
CA ASP A 110 8.73 -1.74 0.61
C ASP A 110 7.83 -2.98 0.74
N LYS A 111 8.44 -4.16 0.86
CA LYS A 111 7.74 -5.43 1.07
C LYS A 111 8.04 -5.98 2.46
N THR A 112 7.00 -6.20 3.25
CA THR A 112 7.10 -6.76 4.60
C THR A 112 6.35 -8.08 4.67
N ILE A 113 7.06 -9.18 4.94
CA ILE A 113 6.43 -10.50 5.14
C ILE A 113 5.56 -10.44 6.40
N LEU A 114 4.32 -10.92 6.29
CA LEU A 114 3.37 -10.96 7.38
C LEU A 114 3.31 -12.37 7.98
N ASN A 115 3.66 -12.47 9.26
CA ASN A 115 3.50 -13.69 10.05
C ASN A 115 2.04 -13.75 10.54
N LEU A 116 1.16 -14.23 9.67
CA LEU A 116 -0.29 -14.34 9.87
C LEU A 116 -0.72 -15.77 10.23
#